data_AF-A0A8T0AN26-F1
#
_entry.id   AF-A0A8T0AN26-F1
#
_cell.length_a   1.000
_cell.length_b   1.000
_cell.length_c   1.000
_cell.angle_alpha   90.00
_cell.angle_beta   90.00
_cell.angle_gamma   90.00
#
_symmetry.space_group_name_H-M   'P 1'
#
loop_
_entity.id
_entity.type
_entity.pdbx_description
1 polymer ?
#
loop_
_entity_poly.entity_id
_entity_poly.type
_entity_poly.pdbx_seq_one_letter_code
_entity_poly.pdbx_strand_id
1 'polypeptide(L)'
;MPKKGYRKRLKFRADVVCSESVTVADYANADPAIVKSGRLKKAIANAFEKEVKLLCGLEASQGPVQEVLSSAADEAKDVNDSSEELDSEEGDWESRGSRKKKNKRRKENGEGADGEEYPIDIWHVLAAYIRPEDICRFALICKNAWTVTCTAAFWKRLYRRHYSLDVDLPFRFQPDSLSKMRFLRARVIRSLFHLYEPFSLRVSKSPPLPDSTPSTLLNSKCLLFWVNKVSGTRAEPMWEFNFKFKKQPTKVKNGCAHSLLLPMQYKDVNFNPDSDCYLLRVTTLNFIFTSVVMGMTLSLFTINVSTDMRHHRVRLEFQDSPLFQGKRLRGEPGVQVVLDPVHSVRLMDWWHPQFPMLPHS
;
A
#
# COMPACT_ATOMS: atom_id res chain seq x y z
N MET A 1 -42.95 3.34 -37.33
CA MET A 1 -41.77 2.45 -37.49
C MET A 1 -40.58 3.06 -36.75
N PRO A 2 -39.91 2.35 -35.82
CA PRO A 2 -38.74 2.89 -35.10
C PRO A 2 -37.46 2.84 -35.96
N LYS A 3 -36.64 3.91 -35.89
CA LYS A 3 -35.37 3.99 -36.63
C LYS A 3 -34.27 3.18 -35.92
N LYS A 4 -33.48 2.40 -36.67
CA LYS A 4 -32.37 1.58 -36.12
C LYS A 4 -31.29 2.47 -35.49
N GLY A 5 -30.95 2.19 -34.23
CA GLY A 5 -29.88 2.91 -33.50
C GLY A 5 -28.48 2.51 -33.98
N TYR A 6 -27.67 3.49 -34.37
CA TYR A 6 -26.27 3.29 -34.77
C TYR A 6 -25.40 2.90 -33.57
N ARG A 7 -25.06 1.61 -33.43
CA ARG A 7 -23.97 1.17 -32.54
C ARG A 7 -22.63 1.63 -33.12
N LYS A 8 -22.07 2.71 -32.59
CA LYS A 8 -20.70 3.17 -32.92
C LYS A 8 -19.70 2.09 -32.49
N ARG A 9 -19.21 1.30 -33.45
CA ARG A 9 -18.12 0.32 -33.25
C ARG A 9 -16.84 1.09 -32.92
N LEU A 10 -16.36 1.01 -31.68
CA LEU A 10 -15.10 1.63 -31.28
C LEU A 10 -13.96 1.01 -32.12
N LYS A 11 -13.27 1.83 -32.91
CA LYS A 11 -12.04 1.39 -33.61
C LYS A 11 -10.91 1.40 -32.59
N PHE A 12 -10.37 0.23 -32.27
CA PHE A 12 -9.14 0.11 -31.50
C PHE A 12 -7.99 0.68 -32.32
N ARG A 13 -7.28 1.68 -31.78
CA ARG A 13 -5.98 2.15 -32.29
C ARG A 13 -4.92 1.60 -31.34
N ALA A 14 -3.88 0.97 -31.87
CA ALA A 14 -2.82 0.37 -31.06
C ALA A 14 -1.87 1.44 -30.47
N ASP A 15 -1.69 2.55 -31.18
CA ASP A 15 -0.59 3.51 -30.98
C ASP A 15 -0.87 4.56 -29.89
N VAL A 16 -1.68 4.23 -28.88
CA VAL A 16 -1.92 5.06 -27.69
C VAL A 16 -1.78 4.23 -26.41
N VAL A 17 -0.77 3.36 -26.37
CA VAL A 17 -0.24 2.79 -25.13
C VAL A 17 0.94 3.66 -24.66
N CYS A 18 0.65 4.91 -24.29
CA CYS A 18 1.59 5.70 -23.49
C CYS A 18 1.88 4.91 -22.22
N SER A 19 3.15 4.59 -21.97
CA SER A 19 3.58 3.83 -20.79
C SER A 19 3.64 4.70 -19.53
N GLU A 20 2.53 5.40 -19.24
CA GLU A 20 2.36 6.24 -18.06
C GLU A 20 2.17 5.39 -16.79
N SER A 21 3.31 4.85 -16.33
CA SER A 21 3.70 4.81 -14.92
C SER A 21 2.58 4.57 -13.90
N VAL A 22 2.34 3.29 -13.57
CA VAL A 22 1.92 2.95 -12.20
C VAL A 22 3.05 3.38 -11.27
N THR A 23 2.83 4.36 -10.40
CA THR A 23 3.88 4.93 -9.54
C THR A 23 3.91 4.29 -8.15
N VAL A 24 5.04 4.42 -7.47
CA VAL A 24 5.29 3.80 -6.15
C VAL A 24 4.37 4.35 -5.04
N ALA A 25 3.67 5.47 -5.28
CA ALA A 25 2.77 6.12 -4.32
C ALA A 25 1.64 5.19 -3.83
N ASP A 26 1.20 4.22 -4.63
CA ASP A 26 0.14 3.27 -4.28
C ASP A 26 0.55 2.27 -3.18
N TYR A 27 1.85 2.05 -2.97
CA TYR A 27 2.36 0.88 -2.23
C TYR A 27 2.86 1.13 -0.80
N ALA A 28 2.77 2.36 -0.28
CA ALA A 28 3.17 2.70 1.09
C ALA A 28 2.00 2.85 2.09
N ASN A 29 0.77 3.07 1.61
CA ASN A 29 -0.42 3.36 2.42
C ASN A 29 -1.60 2.38 2.18
N ALA A 30 -1.36 1.24 1.52
CA ALA A 30 -2.38 0.23 1.27
C ALA A 30 -2.62 -0.64 2.52
N ASP A 31 -3.68 -0.32 3.28
CA ASP A 31 -4.37 -1.33 4.09
C ASP A 31 -4.90 -2.41 3.12
N PRO A 32 -4.55 -3.70 3.30
CA PRO A 32 -5.03 -4.79 2.44
C PRO A 32 -6.56 -4.83 2.28
N ALA A 33 -7.33 -4.35 3.26
CA ALA A 33 -8.79 -4.32 3.21
C ALA A 33 -9.39 -3.22 2.30
N ILE A 34 -8.58 -2.31 1.75
CA ILE A 34 -9.05 -1.21 0.90
C ILE A 34 -9.16 -1.61 -0.59
N VAL A 35 -8.72 -2.82 -0.97
CA VAL A 35 -8.90 -3.37 -2.32
C VAL A 35 -10.37 -3.68 -2.58
N LYS A 36 -11.12 -2.70 -3.10
CA LYS A 36 -12.54 -2.81 -3.43
C LYS A 36 -12.77 -3.86 -4.52
N SER A 37 -13.07 -5.08 -4.08
CA SER A 37 -13.34 -6.29 -4.88
C SER A 37 -12.17 -6.72 -5.77
N GLY A 38 -11.53 -7.85 -5.43
CA GLY A 38 -10.44 -8.45 -6.21
C GLY A 38 -10.87 -9.09 -7.54
N ARG A 39 -11.81 -8.50 -8.28
CA ARG A 39 -12.26 -9.01 -9.58
C ARG A 39 -11.39 -8.46 -10.70
N LEU A 40 -10.21 -9.09 -10.88
CA LEU A 40 -9.32 -8.82 -12.00
C LEU A 40 -10.11 -8.89 -13.34
N LYS A 41 -9.96 -7.90 -14.21
CA LYS A 41 -10.67 -7.89 -15.50
C LYS A 41 -10.22 -9.11 -16.31
N LYS A 42 -11.16 -9.87 -16.90
CA LYS A 42 -10.86 -11.16 -17.57
C LYS A 42 -9.72 -11.06 -18.60
N ALA A 43 -9.63 -9.97 -19.35
CA ALA A 43 -8.53 -9.72 -20.29
C ALA A 43 -7.12 -9.70 -19.63
N ILE A 44 -7.01 -9.25 -18.38
CA ILE A 44 -5.74 -9.22 -17.61
C ILE A 44 -5.42 -10.62 -17.08
N ALA A 45 -6.42 -11.35 -16.57
CA ALA A 45 -6.25 -12.74 -16.15
C ALA A 45 -5.77 -13.62 -17.33
N ASN A 46 -6.44 -13.51 -18.47
CA ASN A 46 -6.07 -14.19 -19.72
C ASN A 46 -4.68 -13.77 -20.26
N ALA A 47 -4.17 -12.58 -19.92
CA ALA A 47 -2.83 -12.15 -20.30
C ALA A 47 -1.76 -12.85 -19.45
N PHE A 48 -1.90 -12.81 -18.12
CA PHE A 48 -1.04 -13.57 -17.20
C PHE A 48 -1.09 -15.08 -17.49
N GLU A 49 -2.24 -15.65 -17.81
CA GLU A 49 -2.38 -17.07 -18.15
C GLU A 49 -1.55 -17.45 -19.40
N LYS A 50 -1.53 -16.58 -20.42
CA LYS A 50 -0.68 -16.76 -21.61
C LYS A 50 0.80 -16.60 -21.30
N GLU A 51 1.16 -15.57 -20.53
CA GLU A 51 2.54 -15.30 -20.14
C GLU A 51 3.13 -16.46 -19.31
N VAL A 52 2.36 -17.02 -18.38
CA VAL A 52 2.73 -18.23 -17.63
C VAL A 52 2.83 -19.46 -18.53
N LYS A 53 1.92 -19.65 -19.50
CA LYS A 53 1.99 -20.79 -20.44
C LYS A 53 3.22 -20.73 -21.35
N LEU A 54 3.62 -19.54 -21.79
CA LEU A 54 4.87 -19.30 -22.52
C LEU A 54 6.11 -19.57 -21.64
N LEU A 55 6.14 -19.03 -20.42
CA LEU A 55 7.27 -19.21 -19.48
C LEU A 55 7.43 -20.67 -19.01
N CYS A 56 6.35 -21.45 -18.95
CA CYS A 56 6.36 -22.86 -18.60
C CYS A 56 6.48 -23.81 -19.81
N GLY A 57 6.66 -23.30 -21.04
CA GLY A 57 6.87 -24.12 -22.25
C GLY A 57 5.69 -25.01 -22.66
N LEU A 58 4.46 -24.65 -22.26
CA LEU A 58 3.27 -25.51 -22.38
C LEU A 58 2.50 -25.39 -23.72
N GLU A 59 3.07 -24.72 -24.74
CA GLU A 59 2.47 -24.62 -26.08
C GLU A 59 2.79 -25.86 -26.96
N ALA A 60 2.60 -27.08 -26.40
CA ALA A 60 2.95 -28.35 -27.05
C ALA A 60 1.91 -29.49 -26.89
N SER A 61 0.66 -29.20 -26.50
CA SER A 61 -0.41 -30.22 -26.49
C SER A 61 -1.81 -29.67 -26.78
N GLN A 62 -2.13 -29.48 -28.07
CA GLN A 62 -3.52 -29.44 -28.56
C GLN A 62 -3.68 -30.34 -29.79
N GLY A 63 -3.80 -31.64 -29.54
CA GLY A 63 -4.41 -32.59 -30.48
C GLY A 63 -5.92 -32.72 -30.18
N PRO A 64 -6.76 -33.06 -31.16
CA PRO A 64 -8.21 -33.13 -30.97
C PRO A 64 -8.64 -34.31 -30.09
N VAL A 65 -9.78 -34.14 -29.42
CA VAL A 65 -10.50 -35.23 -28.74
C VAL A 65 -11.00 -36.22 -29.79
N GLN A 66 -10.84 -37.51 -29.53
CA GLN A 66 -11.55 -38.56 -30.24
C GLN A 66 -12.27 -39.48 -29.26
N GLU A 67 -13.59 -39.57 -29.42
CA GLU A 67 -14.45 -40.45 -28.63
C GLU A 67 -14.26 -41.91 -29.09
N VAL A 68 -14.09 -42.82 -28.14
CA VAL A 68 -14.31 -44.26 -28.36
C VAL A 68 -15.11 -44.79 -27.17
N LEU A 69 -16.34 -45.22 -27.45
CA LEU A 69 -17.20 -45.97 -26.52
C LEU A 69 -17.05 -47.48 -26.78
N SER A 70 -17.64 -48.29 -25.90
CA SER A 70 -17.77 -49.77 -25.96
C SER A 70 -16.48 -50.57 -25.72
N SER A 71 -16.50 -51.74 -25.04
CA SER A 71 -17.55 -52.34 -24.19
C SER A 71 -16.96 -53.47 -23.34
N ALA A 72 -17.46 -53.65 -22.11
CA ALA A 72 -17.48 -54.95 -21.41
C ALA A 72 -18.51 -54.92 -20.25
N ALA A 73 -19.37 -55.94 -20.21
CA ALA A 73 -20.14 -56.40 -19.04
C ALA A 73 -19.71 -57.87 -18.79
N ASP A 74 -20.10 -58.60 -17.75
CA ASP A 74 -21.02 -58.32 -16.62
C ASP A 74 -20.20 -58.30 -15.29
N GLU A 75 -20.51 -58.85 -14.10
CA GLU A 75 -21.57 -59.72 -13.54
C GLU A 75 -21.83 -59.32 -12.06
N ALA A 76 -22.87 -59.91 -11.43
CA ALA A 76 -23.50 -59.44 -10.20
C ALA A 76 -22.96 -60.05 -8.88
N LYS A 77 -23.31 -59.42 -7.74
CA LYS A 77 -24.06 -60.10 -6.66
C LYS A 77 -24.71 -59.17 -5.64
N ASP A 78 -25.80 -59.68 -5.06
CA ASP A 78 -26.80 -58.97 -4.24
C ASP A 78 -26.59 -59.08 -2.71
N VAL A 79 -27.64 -58.62 -1.99
CA VAL A 79 -28.08 -58.96 -0.61
C VAL A 79 -27.70 -57.94 0.48
N ASN A 80 -28.60 -57.50 1.40
CA ASN A 80 -30.06 -57.28 1.42
C ASN A 80 -30.42 -56.52 2.74
N ASP A 81 -31.69 -56.14 2.92
CA ASP A 81 -32.43 -56.06 4.20
C ASP A 81 -32.20 -54.84 5.15
N SER A 82 -33.16 -54.34 5.95
CA SER A 82 -34.61 -54.11 5.80
C SER A 82 -35.14 -53.25 6.99
N SER A 83 -36.46 -52.93 6.99
CA SER A 83 -37.27 -52.36 8.10
C SER A 83 -37.08 -50.84 8.40
N GLU A 84 -38.08 -49.94 8.44
CA GLU A 84 -39.50 -49.93 8.92
C GLU A 84 -39.61 -49.75 10.45
N GLU A 85 -40.53 -48.96 11.05
CA GLU A 85 -41.68 -48.14 10.57
C GLU A 85 -42.18 -47.15 11.69
N LEU A 86 -43.29 -46.44 11.44
CA LEU A 86 -44.24 -45.78 12.39
C LEU A 86 -44.15 -44.28 12.81
N ASP A 87 -45.35 -43.67 12.84
CA ASP A 87 -45.74 -42.26 13.03
C ASP A 87 -46.08 -41.82 14.49
N SER A 88 -46.32 -40.51 14.68
CA SER A 88 -47.33 -39.95 15.63
C SER A 88 -47.68 -38.47 15.34
N GLU A 89 -48.98 -38.11 15.45
CA GLU A 89 -49.63 -36.77 15.35
C GLU A 89 -50.84 -36.76 16.35
N GLU A 90 -51.71 -35.75 16.55
CA GLU A 90 -52.07 -34.52 15.81
C GLU A 90 -52.23 -33.29 16.74
N GLY A 91 -52.07 -32.09 16.18
CA GLY A 91 -52.85 -30.89 16.53
C GLY A 91 -52.37 -30.02 17.72
N ASP A 92 -52.91 -28.81 17.94
CA ASP A 92 -53.84 -27.99 17.14
C ASP A 92 -53.65 -26.49 17.49
N TRP A 93 -53.75 -25.58 16.50
CA TRP A 93 -54.63 -24.39 16.53
C TRP A 93 -54.42 -23.47 15.30
N GLU A 94 -55.50 -23.04 14.65
CA GLU A 94 -55.46 -22.12 13.51
C GLU A 94 -55.24 -20.64 13.91
N SER A 95 -54.43 -19.89 13.13
CA SER A 95 -54.69 -18.45 12.94
C SER A 95 -54.13 -17.86 11.65
N ARG A 96 -54.87 -16.90 11.09
CA ARG A 96 -54.74 -16.47 9.68
C ARG A 96 -53.66 -15.41 9.44
N GLY A 97 -52.69 -15.78 8.61
CA GLY A 97 -52.39 -15.06 7.37
C GLY A 97 -51.82 -13.62 7.42
N SER A 98 -50.53 -13.49 7.12
CA SER A 98 -50.05 -12.43 6.23
C SER A 98 -48.82 -12.88 5.42
N ARG A 99 -48.84 -12.65 4.09
CA ARG A 99 -47.87 -13.23 3.14
C ARG A 99 -46.52 -12.50 3.15
N LYS A 100 -45.65 -12.76 4.14
CA LYS A 100 -44.22 -12.42 4.03
C LYS A 100 -43.57 -13.29 2.96
N LYS A 101 -43.24 -12.70 1.81
CA LYS A 101 -42.57 -13.35 0.66
C LYS A 101 -41.15 -13.79 1.04
N LYS A 102 -41.04 -14.96 1.68
CA LYS A 102 -39.78 -15.62 2.06
C LYS A 102 -39.06 -16.02 0.77
N ASN A 103 -38.25 -15.10 0.23
CA ASN A 103 -37.36 -15.38 -0.89
C ASN A 103 -36.39 -16.49 -0.46
N LYS A 104 -36.74 -17.75 -0.79
CA LYS A 104 -35.84 -18.90 -0.81
C LYS A 104 -34.81 -18.65 -1.91
N ARG A 105 -33.87 -17.72 -1.65
CA ARG A 105 -32.60 -17.68 -2.37
C ARG A 105 -32.02 -19.07 -2.21
N ARG A 106 -32.04 -19.83 -3.30
CA ARG A 106 -31.38 -21.12 -3.40
C ARG A 106 -29.96 -20.90 -2.87
N LYS A 107 -29.58 -21.61 -1.81
CA LYS A 107 -28.16 -21.70 -1.45
C LYS A 107 -27.54 -22.60 -2.51
N GLU A 108 -27.30 -22.01 -3.67
CA GLU A 108 -26.28 -22.51 -4.57
C GLU A 108 -25.01 -22.42 -3.73
N ASN A 109 -24.58 -23.59 -3.21
CA ASN A 109 -23.19 -23.81 -2.88
C ASN A 109 -22.45 -23.65 -4.21
N GLY A 110 -22.13 -22.40 -4.55
CA GLY A 110 -21.07 -22.15 -5.49
C GLY A 110 -19.82 -22.72 -4.85
N GLU A 111 -19.38 -23.87 -5.36
CA GLU A 111 -18.02 -24.37 -5.19
C GLU A 111 -17.10 -23.37 -5.88
N GLY A 112 -16.89 -22.23 -5.19
CA GLY A 112 -15.71 -21.44 -5.39
C GLY A 112 -14.55 -22.37 -5.07
N ALA A 113 -13.62 -22.51 -6.01
CA ALA A 113 -12.37 -23.20 -5.77
C ALA A 113 -11.55 -22.37 -4.77
N ASP A 114 -11.84 -22.58 -3.48
CA ASP A 114 -10.96 -22.18 -2.39
C ASP A 114 -9.63 -22.90 -2.65
N GLY A 115 -8.59 -22.12 -2.96
CA GLY A 115 -7.30 -22.66 -3.38
C GLY A 115 -6.61 -23.39 -2.23
N GLU A 116 -5.96 -24.53 -2.56
CA GLU A 116 -5.26 -25.41 -1.63
C GLU A 116 -4.44 -24.64 -0.57
N GLU A 117 -4.72 -24.90 0.72
CA GLU A 117 -4.00 -24.25 1.82
C GLU A 117 -2.63 -24.90 2.06
N TYR A 118 -1.64 -24.43 1.30
CA TYR A 118 -0.24 -24.81 1.49
C TYR A 118 0.28 -24.43 2.90
N PRO A 119 0.97 -25.36 3.62
CA PRO A 119 1.60 -25.12 4.91
C PRO A 119 2.49 -23.87 4.95
N ILE A 120 2.55 -23.22 6.12
CA ILE A 120 3.27 -21.95 6.33
C ILE A 120 4.76 -22.03 5.98
N ASP A 121 5.38 -23.20 6.09
CA ASP A 121 6.77 -23.44 5.75
C ASP A 121 7.07 -23.25 4.26
N ILE A 122 6.13 -23.60 3.37
CA ILE A 122 6.25 -23.35 1.93
C ILE A 122 6.27 -21.84 1.66
N TRP A 123 5.43 -21.07 2.36
CA TRP A 123 5.45 -19.60 2.30
C TRP A 123 6.76 -19.03 2.88
N HIS A 124 7.34 -19.64 3.92
CA HIS A 124 8.66 -19.28 4.44
C HIS A 124 9.80 -19.61 3.46
N VAL A 125 9.70 -20.66 2.65
CA VAL A 125 10.65 -20.98 1.56
C VAL A 125 10.51 -19.98 0.41
N LEU A 126 9.29 -19.79 -0.13
CA LEU A 126 9.02 -18.84 -1.22
C LEU A 126 9.47 -17.41 -0.88
N ALA A 127 9.24 -16.98 0.36
CA ALA A 127 9.70 -15.68 0.88
C ALA A 127 11.24 -15.51 0.93
N ALA A 128 12.05 -16.48 0.51
CA ALA A 128 13.50 -16.33 0.37
C ALA A 128 13.88 -15.59 -0.93
N TYR A 129 13.04 -15.69 -1.96
CA TYR A 129 13.32 -15.24 -3.32
C TYR A 129 12.60 -13.92 -3.69
N ILE A 130 11.60 -13.52 -2.90
CA ILE A 130 10.85 -12.26 -3.09
C ILE A 130 11.77 -11.04 -3.00
N ARG A 131 11.71 -10.14 -3.99
CA ARG A 131 12.46 -8.88 -4.02
C ARG A 131 11.84 -7.83 -3.10
N PRO A 132 12.59 -6.80 -2.63
CA PRO A 132 12.05 -5.70 -1.84
C PRO A 132 10.81 -4.99 -2.45
N GLU A 133 10.74 -4.85 -3.78
CA GLU A 133 9.54 -4.37 -4.48
C GLU A 133 8.31 -5.28 -4.31
N ASP A 134 8.52 -6.59 -4.25
CA ASP A 134 7.49 -7.60 -4.39
C ASP A 134 6.89 -8.06 -3.05
N ILE A 135 7.41 -7.56 -1.92
CA ILE A 135 6.95 -7.91 -0.56
C ILE A 135 5.45 -7.67 -0.39
N CYS A 136 4.93 -6.55 -0.90
CA CYS A 136 3.50 -6.25 -0.82
C CYS A 136 2.67 -7.17 -1.73
N ARG A 137 3.15 -7.46 -2.95
CA ARG A 137 2.49 -8.40 -3.88
C ARG A 137 2.41 -9.79 -3.26
N PHE A 138 3.50 -10.27 -2.67
CA PHE A 138 3.58 -11.53 -1.94
C PHE A 138 2.62 -11.56 -0.74
N ALA A 139 2.62 -10.52 0.10
CA ALA A 139 1.72 -10.42 1.24
C ALA A 139 0.23 -10.40 0.85
N LEU A 140 -0.11 -9.97 -0.37
CA LEU A 140 -1.48 -9.94 -0.87
C LEU A 140 -1.94 -11.28 -1.49
N ILE A 141 -1.09 -12.32 -1.57
CA ILE A 141 -1.48 -13.63 -2.11
C ILE A 141 -2.47 -14.34 -1.17
N CYS A 142 -2.12 -14.49 0.11
CA CYS A 142 -2.94 -15.19 1.10
C CYS A 142 -2.56 -14.80 2.54
N LYS A 143 -3.36 -15.27 3.53
CA LYS A 143 -3.11 -15.05 4.96
C LYS A 143 -1.74 -15.57 5.40
N ASN A 144 -1.28 -16.69 4.86
CA ASN A 144 -0.01 -17.32 5.27
C ASN A 144 1.18 -16.53 4.71
N ALA A 145 1.13 -16.10 3.45
CA ALA A 145 2.11 -15.18 2.86
C ALA A 145 2.19 -13.84 3.63
N TRP A 146 1.05 -13.23 3.94
CA TRP A 146 0.97 -12.03 4.78
C TRP A 146 1.63 -12.25 6.15
N THR A 147 1.26 -13.34 6.84
CA THR A 147 1.79 -13.71 8.16
C THR A 147 3.31 -13.88 8.13
N VAL A 148 3.86 -14.51 7.08
CA VAL A 148 5.32 -14.62 6.89
C VAL A 148 5.97 -13.24 6.85
N THR A 149 5.40 -12.25 6.14
CA THR A 149 5.94 -10.87 6.11
C THR A 149 5.80 -10.11 7.44
N CYS A 150 5.00 -10.58 8.39
CA CYS A 150 4.95 -10.04 9.74
C CYS A 150 6.12 -10.55 10.62
N THR A 151 6.72 -11.70 10.30
CA THR A 151 7.70 -12.38 11.16
C THR A 151 9.07 -11.68 11.24
N ALA A 152 9.74 -11.81 12.38
CA ALA A 152 11.14 -11.37 12.52
C ALA A 152 12.11 -12.13 11.60
N ALA A 153 11.85 -13.42 11.35
CA ALA A 153 12.68 -14.27 10.51
C ALA A 153 12.73 -13.76 9.05
N PHE A 154 11.58 -13.34 8.52
CA PHE A 154 11.49 -12.72 7.19
C PHE A 154 12.39 -11.47 7.08
N TRP A 155 12.22 -10.49 7.97
CA TRP A 155 12.99 -9.24 7.92
C TRP A 155 14.49 -9.46 8.18
N LYS A 156 14.87 -10.38 9.08
CA LYS A 156 16.29 -10.73 9.31
C LYS A 156 16.93 -11.44 8.13
N ARG A 157 16.23 -12.35 7.44
CA ARG A 157 16.75 -12.99 6.21
C ARG A 157 16.83 -12.01 5.04
N LEU A 158 15.82 -11.15 4.88
CA LEU A 158 15.79 -10.12 3.84
C LEU A 158 16.97 -9.13 3.97
N TYR A 159 17.28 -8.69 5.19
CA TYR A 159 18.46 -7.87 5.47
C TYR A 159 19.76 -8.61 5.11
N ARG A 160 19.95 -9.82 5.65
CA ARG A 160 21.16 -10.64 5.41
C ARG A 160 21.42 -10.95 3.93
N ARG A 161 20.38 -11.01 3.10
CA ARG A 161 20.51 -11.25 1.65
C ARG A 161 21.11 -10.06 0.87
N HIS A 162 21.05 -8.85 1.44
CA HIS A 162 21.52 -7.62 0.79
C HIS A 162 22.62 -6.89 1.57
N TYR A 163 22.92 -7.31 2.81
CA TYR A 163 23.99 -6.74 3.61
C TYR A 163 25.36 -7.25 3.14
N SER A 164 26.28 -6.32 2.89
CA SER A 164 27.71 -6.58 2.63
C SER A 164 28.54 -5.77 3.62
N LEU A 165 29.70 -6.29 4.03
CA LEU A 165 30.56 -5.66 5.04
C LEU A 165 31.15 -4.32 4.56
N ASP A 166 31.32 -4.16 3.25
CA ASP A 166 31.96 -3.02 2.60
C ASP A 166 31.04 -1.78 2.47
N VAL A 167 29.78 -1.86 2.95
CA VAL A 167 28.82 -0.76 2.88
C VAL A 167 28.80 0.02 4.19
N ASP A 168 29.16 1.31 4.15
CA ASP A 168 28.97 2.22 5.27
C ASP A 168 27.47 2.40 5.57
N LEU A 169 27.01 1.73 6.62
CA LEU A 169 25.68 1.89 7.19
C LEU A 169 25.75 2.70 8.50
N PRO A 170 24.86 3.71 8.66
CA PRO A 170 24.64 4.34 9.95
C PRO A 170 24.41 3.31 11.05
N PHE A 171 25.09 3.45 12.21
CA PHE A 171 25.13 2.51 13.33
C PHE A 171 23.80 1.80 13.70
N ARG A 172 22.66 2.48 13.57
CA ARG A 172 21.31 1.93 13.85
C ARG A 172 20.81 0.90 12.81
N PHE A 173 21.52 0.73 11.70
CA PHE A 173 21.25 -0.23 10.61
C PHE A 173 22.36 -1.28 10.45
N GLN A 174 23.41 -1.22 11.26
CA GLN A 174 24.43 -2.28 11.37
C GLN A 174 23.83 -3.57 11.98
N PRO A 175 24.43 -4.76 11.77
CA PRO A 175 23.84 -6.04 12.17
C PRO A 175 23.49 -6.13 13.66
N ASP A 176 24.34 -5.60 14.55
CA ASP A 176 24.13 -5.63 16.00
C ASP A 176 22.87 -4.84 16.41
N SER A 177 22.61 -3.71 15.77
CA SER A 177 21.39 -2.92 15.96
C SER A 177 20.12 -3.62 15.48
N LEU A 178 20.25 -4.66 14.65
CA LEU A 178 19.14 -5.47 14.11
C LEU A 178 18.93 -6.79 14.86
N SER A 179 19.73 -7.07 15.88
CA SER A 179 19.45 -8.13 16.87
C SER A 179 18.08 -7.92 17.55
N LYS A 180 17.81 -6.68 17.98
CA LYS A 180 16.61 -6.23 18.69
C LYS A 180 15.36 -6.35 17.81
N MET A 181 14.30 -6.99 18.32
CA MET A 181 13.04 -7.18 17.56
C MET A 181 12.22 -5.89 17.40
N ARG A 182 12.28 -4.98 18.38
CA ARG A 182 11.50 -3.74 18.37
C ARG A 182 11.90 -2.85 17.20
N PHE A 183 10.92 -2.42 16.40
CA PHE A 183 11.10 -1.63 15.17
C PHE A 183 11.83 -2.35 14.02
N LEU A 184 12.04 -3.68 14.09
CA LEU A 184 12.86 -4.43 13.13
C LEU A 184 12.46 -4.20 11.67
N ARG A 185 11.16 -4.26 11.34
CA ARG A 185 10.65 -3.98 9.98
C ARG A 185 11.02 -2.58 9.51
N ALA A 186 10.83 -1.56 10.34
CA ALA A 186 11.13 -0.18 9.99
C ALA A 186 12.63 0.07 9.80
N ARG A 187 13.49 -0.60 10.59
CA ARG A 187 14.95 -0.55 10.44
C ARG A 187 15.42 -1.23 9.15
N VAL A 188 14.91 -2.43 8.83
CA VAL A 188 15.28 -3.15 7.60
C VAL A 188 14.78 -2.41 6.35
N ILE A 189 13.55 -1.87 6.37
CA ILE A 189 13.05 -1.05 5.26
C ILE A 189 13.95 0.17 5.02
N ARG A 190 14.34 0.90 6.08
CA ARG A 190 15.29 2.03 5.97
C ARG A 190 16.66 1.60 5.46
N SER A 191 17.23 0.48 5.95
CA SER A 191 18.55 -0.01 5.50
C SER A 191 18.56 -0.45 4.03
N LEU A 192 17.44 -0.92 3.47
CA LEU A 192 17.35 -1.31 2.06
C LEU A 192 17.56 -0.11 1.11
N PHE A 193 17.31 1.13 1.52
CA PHE A 193 17.66 2.31 0.71
C PHE A 193 19.16 2.63 0.66
N HIS A 194 19.98 1.92 1.45
CA HIS A 194 21.44 1.92 1.36
C HIS A 194 21.98 0.63 0.73
N LEU A 195 21.36 -0.52 1.03
CA LEU A 195 21.83 -1.86 0.65
C LEU A 195 21.33 -2.39 -0.70
N TYR A 196 20.29 -1.80 -1.27
CA TYR A 196 19.62 -2.36 -2.45
C TYR A 196 19.46 -1.31 -3.55
N GLU A 197 20.24 -1.48 -4.63
CA GLU A 197 20.43 -0.52 -5.70
C GLU A 197 19.13 0.08 -6.28
N PRO A 198 18.05 -0.69 -6.55
CA PRO A 198 16.81 -0.12 -7.11
C PRO A 198 16.09 0.86 -6.18
N PHE A 199 16.35 0.78 -4.87
CA PHE A 199 15.84 1.71 -3.87
C PHE A 199 16.76 2.93 -3.75
N SER A 200 18.08 2.73 -3.74
CA SER A 200 19.08 3.80 -3.71
C SER A 200 19.03 4.69 -4.96
N LEU A 201 18.91 4.09 -6.16
CA LEU A 201 18.72 4.82 -7.40
C LEU A 201 17.44 5.68 -7.40
N ARG A 202 16.33 5.14 -6.87
CA ARG A 202 15.05 5.85 -6.78
C ARG A 202 15.14 7.10 -5.91
N VAL A 203 15.96 7.06 -4.86
CA VAL A 203 16.26 8.24 -4.01
C VAL A 203 17.21 9.21 -4.72
N SER A 204 18.29 8.72 -5.33
CA SER A 204 19.28 9.58 -6.00
C SER A 204 18.73 10.38 -7.18
N LYS A 205 17.75 9.83 -7.90
CA LYS A 205 17.07 10.45 -9.04
C LYS A 205 15.96 11.44 -8.65
N SER A 206 15.78 11.73 -7.35
CA SER A 206 14.77 12.69 -6.89
C SER A 206 15.18 14.14 -7.22
N PRO A 207 14.36 14.90 -7.98
CA PRO A 207 14.70 16.27 -8.36
C PRO A 207 14.73 17.20 -7.13
N PRO A 208 15.47 18.33 -7.19
CA PRO A 208 15.58 19.27 -6.07
C PRO A 208 14.29 20.04 -5.79
N LEU A 209 13.36 20.08 -6.75
CA LEU A 209 12.01 20.63 -6.69
C LEU A 209 11.06 19.62 -7.34
N PRO A 210 9.84 19.39 -6.83
CA PRO A 210 8.86 18.53 -7.48
C PRO A 210 8.15 19.29 -8.62
N ASP A 211 7.79 18.57 -9.68
CA ASP A 211 7.14 19.14 -10.89
C ASP A 211 5.76 19.78 -10.61
N SER A 212 5.16 19.45 -9.45
CA SER A 212 3.91 20.04 -8.97
C SER A 212 3.88 20.05 -7.44
N THR A 213 3.01 20.89 -6.86
CA THR A 213 2.81 20.98 -5.40
C THR A 213 2.26 19.66 -4.84
N PRO A 214 2.96 18.99 -3.90
CA PRO A 214 2.45 17.77 -3.28
C PRO A 214 1.23 18.01 -2.37
N SER A 215 0.11 17.38 -2.68
CA SER A 215 -1.13 17.43 -1.86
C SER A 215 -1.10 16.50 -0.63
N THR A 216 -0.08 15.64 -0.52
CA THR A 216 0.08 14.58 0.48
C THR A 216 0.13 15.06 1.93
N LEU A 217 0.61 16.29 2.17
CA LEU A 217 0.74 16.87 3.51
C LEU A 217 -0.56 17.51 4.04
N LEU A 218 -1.58 17.71 3.21
CA LEU A 218 -2.81 18.40 3.62
C LEU A 218 -3.50 17.68 4.79
N ASN A 219 -3.96 18.46 5.76
CA ASN A 219 -4.55 18.00 7.03
C ASN A 219 -3.60 17.13 7.90
N SER A 220 -2.28 17.28 7.73
CA SER A 220 -1.27 16.68 8.63
C SER A 220 -0.88 17.64 9.75
N LYS A 221 -0.63 17.11 10.95
CA LYS A 221 -0.18 17.87 12.12
C LYS A 221 1.34 18.09 12.05
N CYS A 222 1.81 19.33 12.22
CA CYS A 222 3.22 19.62 12.43
C CYS A 222 3.63 19.15 13.83
N LEU A 223 4.59 18.22 13.91
CA LEU A 223 5.10 17.69 15.18
C LEU A 223 6.35 18.43 15.65
N LEU A 224 7.27 18.71 14.72
CA LEU A 224 8.54 19.38 14.98
C LEU A 224 8.87 20.33 13.84
N PHE A 225 9.42 21.50 14.19
CA PHE A 225 9.98 22.47 13.27
C PHE A 225 11.40 22.84 13.75
N TRP A 226 12.36 22.87 12.84
CA TRP A 226 13.72 23.35 13.11
C TRP A 226 14.37 23.93 11.84
N VAL A 227 15.40 24.75 12.04
CA VAL A 227 16.16 25.37 10.94
C VAL A 227 17.64 25.04 11.10
N ASN A 228 18.26 24.51 10.04
CA ASN A 228 19.71 24.30 9.99
C ASN A 228 20.35 25.39 9.11
N LYS A 229 21.52 25.90 9.51
CA LYS A 229 22.41 26.64 8.60
C LYS A 229 23.21 25.61 7.79
N VAL A 230 23.23 25.75 6.46
CA VAL A 230 23.96 24.87 5.54
C VAL A 230 25.07 25.65 4.86
N SER A 231 26.31 25.41 5.30
CA SER A 231 27.52 25.77 4.56
C SER A 231 27.74 24.74 3.45
N GLY A 232 27.48 25.12 2.20
CA GLY A 232 27.72 24.28 1.03
C GLY A 232 29.07 24.57 0.36
N THR A 233 29.24 24.10 -0.87
CA THR A 233 30.33 24.51 -1.77
C THR A 233 30.18 25.95 -2.30
N ARG A 234 29.02 26.58 -2.06
CA ARG A 234 28.72 27.97 -2.43
C ARG A 234 29.14 28.91 -1.30
N ALA A 235 29.74 30.05 -1.65
CA ALA A 235 30.27 31.01 -0.67
C ALA A 235 29.20 31.62 0.26
N GLU A 236 27.95 31.69 -0.19
CA GLU A 236 26.81 32.16 0.61
C GLU A 236 26.16 30.99 1.38
N PRO A 237 25.91 31.13 2.70
CA PRO A 237 25.29 30.09 3.51
C PRO A 237 23.79 29.99 3.21
N MET A 238 23.32 28.78 2.92
CA MET A 238 21.90 28.47 2.73
C MET A 238 21.23 28.05 4.05
N TRP A 239 19.90 27.99 4.06
CA TRP A 239 19.12 27.67 5.26
C TRP A 239 18.07 26.59 4.97
N GLU A 240 18.07 25.52 5.77
CA GLU A 240 17.11 24.41 5.64
C GLU A 240 16.02 24.49 6.70
N PHE A 241 14.82 24.88 6.28
CA PHE A 241 13.59 24.82 7.06
C PHE A 241 13.02 23.41 7.01
N ASN A 242 13.01 22.72 8.15
CA ASN A 242 12.58 21.33 8.28
C ASN A 242 11.30 21.23 9.10
N PHE A 243 10.26 20.61 8.55
CA PHE A 243 8.96 20.40 9.19
C PHE A 243 8.62 18.90 9.20
N LYS A 244 8.64 18.26 10.39
CA LYS A 244 8.16 16.88 10.56
C LYS A 244 6.65 16.91 10.73
N PHE A 245 5.93 16.43 9.72
CA PHE A 245 4.50 16.23 9.74
C PHE A 245 4.14 14.80 10.15
N LYS A 246 2.96 14.64 10.77
CA LYS A 246 2.27 13.35 10.89
C LYS A 246 0.85 13.49 10.37
N LYS A 247 0.48 12.61 9.44
CA LYS A 247 -0.86 12.55 8.86
C LYS A 247 -1.86 12.20 9.95
N GLN A 248 -2.94 12.97 10.06
CA GLN A 248 -3.99 12.64 11.01
C GLN A 248 -4.80 11.45 10.47
N PRO A 249 -5.24 10.51 11.33
CA PRO A 249 -6.07 9.40 10.90
C PRO A 249 -7.40 9.95 10.37
N THR A 250 -7.60 9.88 9.06
CA THR A 250 -8.88 10.22 8.44
C THR A 250 -9.94 9.31 9.04
N LYS A 251 -10.91 9.86 9.77
CA LYS A 251 -12.04 9.10 10.33
C LYS A 251 -12.81 8.44 9.18
N VAL A 252 -12.53 7.16 8.93
CA VAL A 252 -13.13 6.41 7.83
C VAL A 252 -14.62 6.25 8.13
N LYS A 253 -15.45 7.08 7.49
CA LYS A 253 -16.89 6.85 7.39
C LYS A 253 -17.11 5.62 6.51
N ASN A 254 -17.07 4.45 7.14
CA ASN A 254 -17.79 3.20 6.84
C ASN A 254 -17.01 2.03 7.49
N GLY A 255 -17.72 1.17 8.23
CA GLY A 255 -17.10 0.06 8.96
C GLY A 255 -16.65 -1.08 8.04
N CYS A 256 -15.43 -1.01 7.52
CA CYS A 256 -14.77 -2.19 6.95
C CYS A 256 -14.29 -3.09 8.10
N ALA A 257 -15.14 -4.03 8.53
CA ALA A 257 -14.87 -4.95 9.65
C ALA A 257 -13.84 -6.06 9.33
N HIS A 258 -13.03 -5.89 8.28
CA HIS A 258 -12.12 -6.90 7.74
C HIS A 258 -10.69 -6.38 7.46
N SER A 259 -10.26 -5.32 8.15
CA SER A 259 -8.82 -5.03 8.25
C SER A 259 -8.11 -6.19 8.92
N LEU A 260 -7.01 -6.66 8.32
CA LEU A 260 -6.24 -7.79 8.85
C LEU A 260 -5.50 -7.36 10.13
N LEU A 261 -6.04 -7.75 11.29
CA LEU A 261 -5.45 -7.46 12.59
C LEU A 261 -4.07 -8.12 12.70
N LEU A 262 -3.02 -7.30 12.72
CA LEU A 262 -1.62 -7.73 12.87
C LEU A 262 -1.49 -8.77 14.00
N PRO A 263 -0.83 -9.93 13.79
CA PRO A 263 -0.73 -10.96 14.83
C PRO A 263 0.05 -10.41 16.02
N MET A 264 -0.53 -10.49 17.23
CA MET A 264 -0.02 -9.78 18.41
C MET A 264 1.43 -10.18 18.77
N GLN A 265 1.80 -11.44 18.51
CA GLN A 265 3.17 -11.95 18.66
C GLN A 265 4.23 -11.23 17.78
N TYR A 266 3.81 -10.49 16.74
CA TYR A 266 4.68 -9.72 15.85
C TYR A 266 4.52 -8.20 15.99
N LYS A 267 3.85 -7.73 17.04
CA LYS A 267 3.60 -6.31 17.32
C LYS A 267 4.91 -5.50 17.35
N ASP A 268 5.91 -5.94 18.10
CA ASP A 268 7.20 -5.21 18.21
C ASP A 268 7.99 -5.19 16.91
N VAL A 269 7.93 -6.25 16.11
CA VAL A 269 8.60 -6.35 14.80
C VAL A 269 8.09 -5.28 13.84
N ASN A 270 6.79 -5.02 13.85
CA ASN A 270 6.10 -4.13 12.92
C ASN A 270 5.81 -2.73 13.50
N PHE A 271 6.05 -2.51 14.80
CA PHE A 271 5.88 -1.21 15.46
C PHE A 271 6.79 -0.14 14.82
N ASN A 272 6.21 1.01 14.46
CA ASN A 272 6.94 2.13 13.85
C ASN A 272 6.38 3.47 14.39
N PRO A 273 7.17 4.26 15.15
CA PRO A 273 6.70 5.53 15.72
C PRO A 273 6.55 6.60 14.62
N ASP A 274 7.37 6.49 13.58
CA ASP A 274 7.36 7.35 12.39
C ASP A 274 6.33 6.88 11.35
N SER A 275 5.45 5.90 11.66
CA SER A 275 4.31 5.60 10.78
C SER A 275 3.52 6.88 10.52
N ASP A 276 3.10 7.04 9.27
CA ASP A 276 2.31 8.18 8.79
C ASP A 276 3.04 9.53 8.92
N CYS A 277 4.36 9.52 9.14
CA CYS A 277 5.18 10.72 9.24
C CYS A 277 5.91 11.03 7.94
N TYR A 278 6.02 12.33 7.67
CA TYR A 278 6.64 12.92 6.48
C TYR A 278 7.56 14.05 6.94
N LEU A 279 8.68 14.27 6.25
CA LEU A 279 9.54 15.44 6.44
C LEU A 279 9.47 16.31 5.19
N LEU A 280 8.96 17.53 5.34
CA LEU A 280 9.16 18.60 4.37
C LEU A 280 10.45 19.33 4.72
N ARG A 281 11.39 19.40 3.77
CA ARG A 281 12.60 20.22 3.86
C ARG A 281 12.61 21.24 2.73
N VAL A 282 12.69 22.51 3.09
CA VAL A 282 12.77 23.64 2.15
C VAL A 282 14.11 24.34 2.37
N THR A 283 14.91 24.45 1.32
CA THR A 283 16.19 25.16 1.35
C THR A 283 16.01 26.54 0.74
N THR A 284 16.36 27.60 1.46
CA THR A 284 16.32 28.99 0.99
C THR A 284 17.73 29.57 0.90
N LEU A 285 17.90 30.61 0.07
CA LEU A 285 19.16 31.36 -0.01
C LEU A 285 19.37 32.25 1.22
N ASN A 286 18.28 32.88 1.69
CA ASN A 286 18.29 33.77 2.86
C ASN A 286 17.74 33.08 4.11
N PHE A 287 18.13 33.58 5.29
CA PHE A 287 17.40 33.28 6.53
C PHE A 287 16.07 34.03 6.53
N ILE A 288 15.02 33.39 7.05
CA ILE A 288 13.66 33.93 7.08
C ILE A 288 13.09 33.68 8.47
N PHE A 289 12.61 34.73 9.14
CA PHE A 289 11.92 34.59 10.41
C PHE A 289 10.51 34.03 10.16
N THR A 290 10.21 32.89 10.78
CA THR A 290 8.92 32.20 10.67
C THR A 290 8.28 32.04 12.05
N SER A 291 6.96 32.09 12.10
CA SER A 291 6.17 31.78 13.30
C SER A 291 6.40 30.33 13.76
N VAL A 292 6.19 30.08 15.06
CA VAL A 292 6.17 28.71 15.61
C VAL A 292 4.86 28.04 15.20
N VAL A 293 4.95 27.00 14.38
CA VAL A 293 3.81 26.24 13.83
C VAL A 293 3.72 24.80 14.35
N MET A 294 4.54 24.45 15.34
CA MET A 294 4.50 23.14 16.00
C MET A 294 3.16 22.96 16.74
N GLY A 295 2.55 21.80 16.58
CA GLY A 295 1.21 21.52 17.11
C GLY A 295 0.06 21.86 16.14
N MET A 296 0.26 22.75 15.18
CA MET A 296 -0.79 23.15 14.23
C MET A 296 -1.01 22.12 13.12
N THR A 297 -2.15 22.19 12.42
CA THR A 297 -2.49 21.36 11.26
C THR A 297 -2.30 22.13 9.96
N LEU A 298 -1.64 21.54 8.96
CA LEU A 298 -1.42 22.16 7.66
C LEU A 298 -2.71 22.18 6.82
N SER A 299 -3.23 23.37 6.52
CA SER A 299 -4.45 23.59 5.72
C SER A 299 -4.15 23.94 4.27
N LEU A 300 -2.97 24.48 3.98
CA LEU A 300 -2.49 24.80 2.62
C LEU A 300 -0.99 24.52 2.49
N PHE A 301 -0.60 24.00 1.33
CA PHE A 301 0.77 23.98 0.83
C PHE A 301 0.70 24.37 -0.65
N THR A 302 1.51 25.33 -1.09
CA THR A 302 1.69 25.70 -2.50
C THR A 302 3.14 26.05 -2.79
N ILE A 303 3.65 25.54 -3.91
CA ILE A 303 4.93 25.92 -4.50
C ILE A 303 4.61 26.74 -5.75
N ASN A 304 4.97 28.02 -5.73
CA ASN A 304 4.75 28.97 -6.82
C ASN A 304 6.11 29.53 -7.29
N VAL A 305 6.09 30.39 -8.32
CA VAL A 305 7.24 31.27 -8.63
C VAL A 305 7.27 32.45 -7.65
N SER A 306 8.47 32.95 -7.35
CA SER A 306 8.72 34.19 -6.59
C SER A 306 8.31 35.45 -7.36
N THR A 307 8.21 36.60 -6.69
CA THR A 307 7.80 37.87 -7.33
C THR A 307 8.84 38.46 -8.29
N ASP A 308 10.10 38.05 -8.19
CA ASP A 308 11.17 38.42 -9.14
C ASP A 308 11.21 37.52 -10.40
N MET A 309 10.33 36.49 -10.46
CA MET A 309 10.27 35.46 -11.50
C MET A 309 11.55 34.62 -11.69
N ARG A 310 12.49 34.64 -10.73
CA ARG A 310 13.79 33.93 -10.82
C ARG A 310 13.89 32.69 -9.93
N HIS A 311 13.03 32.60 -8.91
CA HIS A 311 13.11 31.59 -7.86
C HIS A 311 11.77 30.90 -7.63
N HIS A 312 11.76 29.89 -6.76
CA HIS A 312 10.52 29.33 -6.25
C HIS A 312 10.14 29.98 -4.91
N ARG A 313 8.85 29.98 -4.61
CA ARG A 313 8.26 30.47 -3.37
C ARG A 313 7.37 29.38 -2.78
N VAL A 314 7.68 28.97 -1.55
CA VAL A 314 6.82 28.06 -0.78
C VAL A 314 5.90 28.89 0.12
N ARG A 315 4.61 28.58 0.09
CA ARG A 315 3.63 29.05 1.08
C ARG A 315 3.04 27.85 1.80
N LEU A 316 2.99 27.94 3.13
CA LEU A 316 2.31 27.02 4.02
C LEU A 316 1.28 27.81 4.83
N GLU A 317 0.14 27.21 5.12
CA GLU A 317 -0.86 27.79 6.03
C GLU A 317 -1.25 26.75 7.07
N PHE A 318 -1.29 27.18 8.33
CA PHE A 318 -1.48 26.33 9.50
C PHE A 318 -2.69 26.79 10.32
N GLN A 319 -3.44 25.84 10.89
CA GLN A 319 -4.65 26.07 11.67
C GLN A 319 -4.67 25.15 12.90
N ASP A 320 -5.15 25.62 14.04
CA ASP A 320 -5.10 24.89 15.31
C ASP A 320 -6.02 23.66 15.37
N SER A 321 -6.99 23.58 14.44
CA SER A 321 -7.87 22.42 14.28
C SER A 321 -7.81 21.85 12.85
N PRO A 322 -8.01 20.53 12.67
CA PRO A 322 -8.10 19.90 11.36
C PRO A 322 -9.39 20.28 10.61
N LEU A 323 -9.30 20.40 9.29
CA LEU A 323 -10.42 20.79 8.44
C LEU A 323 -11.52 19.73 8.41
N PHE A 324 -12.58 19.94 9.19
CA PHE A 324 -13.78 19.10 9.12
C PHE A 324 -14.37 19.13 7.70
N GLN A 325 -14.34 17.97 7.03
CA GLN A 325 -14.84 17.78 5.66
C GLN A 325 -14.18 18.71 4.62
N GLY A 326 -12.94 19.16 4.84
CA GLY A 326 -12.20 20.00 3.89
C GLY A 326 -12.72 21.44 3.75
N LYS A 327 -13.66 21.87 4.59
CA LYS A 327 -14.16 23.25 4.63
C LYS A 327 -13.56 23.98 5.83
N ARG A 328 -13.10 25.21 5.61
CA ARG A 328 -12.66 26.10 6.69
C ARG A 328 -13.83 26.43 7.60
N LEU A 329 -13.61 26.44 8.91
CA LEU A 329 -14.44 27.22 9.83
C LEU A 329 -14.28 28.70 9.44
N ARG A 330 -15.41 29.38 9.21
CA ARG A 330 -15.41 30.73 8.63
C ARG A 330 -15.12 31.78 9.71
N GLY A 331 -13.86 32.21 9.81
CA GLY A 331 -13.47 33.38 10.62
C GLY A 331 -11.97 33.43 10.95
N GLU A 332 -11.37 32.27 11.24
CA GLU A 332 -10.01 32.17 11.75
C GLU A 332 -8.93 32.49 10.68
N PRO A 333 -8.03 33.47 10.92
CA PRO A 333 -6.86 33.69 10.07
C PRO A 333 -5.78 32.66 10.39
N GLY A 334 -5.60 31.66 9.51
CA GLY A 334 -4.56 30.65 9.66
C GLY A 334 -3.14 31.26 9.63
N VAL A 335 -2.24 30.73 10.48
CA VAL A 335 -0.84 31.17 10.56
C VAL A 335 -0.14 30.82 9.24
N GLN A 336 0.28 31.85 8.51
CA GLN A 336 0.96 31.71 7.23
C GLN A 336 2.47 31.73 7.40
N VAL A 337 3.15 30.74 6.81
CA VAL A 337 4.60 30.73 6.62
C VAL A 337 4.90 30.89 5.13
N VAL A 338 5.83 31.79 4.80
CA VAL A 338 6.32 32.01 3.44
C VAL A 338 7.82 31.82 3.44
N LEU A 339 8.34 31.07 2.48
CA LEU A 339 9.76 30.89 2.22
C LEU A 339 10.04 31.33 0.78
N ASP A 340 10.90 32.33 0.62
CA ASP A 340 11.21 33.03 -0.64
C ASP A 340 12.55 33.77 -0.46
N PRO A 341 13.58 33.61 -1.32
CA PRO A 341 13.66 32.70 -2.46
C PRO A 341 14.05 31.27 -2.03
N VAL A 342 13.38 30.27 -2.64
CA VAL A 342 13.62 28.84 -2.44
C VAL A 342 14.55 28.28 -3.51
N HIS A 343 15.58 27.57 -3.06
CA HIS A 343 16.52 26.80 -3.86
C HIS A 343 16.02 25.37 -4.13
N SER A 344 15.48 24.70 -3.10
CA SER A 344 15.01 23.32 -3.21
C SER A 344 13.88 22.98 -2.23
N VAL A 345 12.99 22.07 -2.65
CA VAL A 345 11.89 21.52 -1.84
C VAL A 345 11.92 20.00 -1.93
N ARG A 346 12.22 19.33 -0.83
CA ARG A 346 12.19 17.86 -0.73
C ARG A 346 11.10 17.42 0.24
N LEU A 347 10.19 16.57 -0.23
CA LEU A 347 9.28 15.82 0.62
C LEU A 347 9.81 14.39 0.77
N MET A 348 9.97 13.94 2.01
CA MET A 348 10.55 12.64 2.34
C MET A 348 9.61 11.85 3.24
N ASP A 349 9.28 10.62 2.84
CA ASP A 349 8.59 9.66 3.69
C ASP A 349 9.48 9.21 4.86
N TRP A 350 8.87 8.65 5.92
CA TRP A 350 9.59 8.09 7.06
C TRP A 350 10.70 7.09 6.71
N TRP A 351 10.59 6.35 5.61
CA TRP A 351 11.58 5.33 5.21
C TRP A 351 12.83 5.91 4.52
N HIS A 352 12.82 7.18 4.16
CA HIS A 352 13.88 7.82 3.37
C HIS A 352 15.22 7.91 4.14
N PRO A 353 16.40 7.68 3.51
CA PRO A 353 17.70 7.72 4.18
C PRO A 353 18.01 9.01 4.96
N GLN A 354 17.57 10.17 4.43
CA GLN A 354 17.78 11.47 5.06
C GLN A 354 16.69 11.86 6.08
N PHE A 355 15.77 10.94 6.41
CA PHE A 355 14.74 11.17 7.42
C PHE A 355 15.36 11.06 8.84
N PRO A 356 15.14 12.05 9.73
CA PRO A 356 15.76 12.06 11.04
C PRO A 356 15.22 10.93 11.93
N MET A 357 16.07 9.94 12.14
CA MET A 357 15.90 8.91 13.16
C MET A 357 15.94 9.59 14.54
N LEU A 358 14.82 9.56 15.27
CA LEU A 358 14.80 10.01 16.67
C LEU A 358 15.80 9.17 17.49
N PRO A 359 16.59 9.78 18.39
CA PRO A 359 17.32 9.02 19.39
C PRO A 359 16.30 8.33 20.30
N HIS A 360 16.31 7.00 20.26
CA HIS A 360 15.59 6.15 21.19
C HIS A 360 16.63 5.27 21.88
N SER A 361 16.78 5.52 23.19
CA SER A 361 17.49 4.68 24.17
C SER A 361 17.02 3.22 24.09
#